data_AF-X6MNQ0-F1
#
_entry.id   AF-X6MNQ0-F1
#
_cell.length_a   1.000
_cell.length_b   1.000
_cell.length_c   1.000
_cell.angle_alpha   90.00
_cell.angle_beta   90.00
_cell.angle_gamma   90.00
#
_symmetry.space_group_name_H-M   'P 1'
#
loop_
_entity.id
_entity.type
_entity.pdbx_description
1 polymer ?
#
loop_
_entity_poly.entity_id
_entity_poly.type
_entity_poly.pdbx_seq_one_letter_code
_entity_poly.pdbx_strand_id
1 'polypeptide(L)'
;MQWDKAKHQLMTMRITIITKTDNPSEMIDHCFNLCETVVTSKIFRGEVLVELAKLYEQQNSVNYSNLCRCYFYLGQPQEISRVLWALCQKKEQEGLALQVAFDLAEYQNERFQRAIFDHIPKPPRSQRPEDVITTVPKKPISGDANASANANVTAGNEGEGGAEAQPPSQGQDQGQGQVKEEEEREPWAEELLKRWDKLRSILLGIGVIPLELDFLFRNNHSDLLVLKQMKEAISERDSVKNNALVCCNGLMHSGTTIDQFLRDNLEWMSRSAHWAKFTSVATLGMIHRHHIKSSMTILERYLPGSGGGPYQEGGSLEYLLEQLIQASNEILQHGSCLGLALAALGSQEERFMTAVKDILYNDRA
;
A
#
# COMPACT_ATOMS: atom_id res chain seq x y z
N MET A 1 5.98 44.27 5.93
CA MET A 1 7.42 44.40 5.59
C MET A 1 8.03 43.15 4.96
N GLN A 2 8.03 41.95 5.58
CA GLN A 2 8.51 40.72 4.89
C GLN A 2 7.53 40.24 3.80
N TRP A 3 6.21 40.32 4.06
CA TRP A 3 5.16 40.02 3.09
C TRP A 3 5.20 40.89 1.81
N ASP A 4 5.53 42.18 1.95
CA ASP A 4 5.65 43.09 0.80
C ASP A 4 6.87 42.78 -0.07
N LYS A 5 7.97 42.30 0.55
CA LYS A 5 9.17 41.86 -0.18
C LYS A 5 8.91 40.57 -0.97
N ALA A 6 8.20 39.60 -0.40
CA ALA A 6 7.85 38.36 -1.08
C ALA A 6 6.95 38.61 -2.29
N LYS A 7 5.89 39.42 -2.13
CA LYS A 7 5.02 39.83 -3.23
C LYS A 7 5.77 40.59 -4.32
N HIS A 8 6.69 41.48 -3.93
CA HIS A 8 7.53 42.19 -4.87
C HIS A 8 8.43 41.22 -5.66
N GLN A 9 9.08 40.25 -4.99
CA GLN A 9 9.91 39.23 -5.65
C GLN A 9 9.10 38.34 -6.61
N LEU A 10 7.89 37.90 -6.22
CA LEU A 10 6.98 37.14 -7.08
C LEU A 10 6.56 37.96 -8.31
N MET A 11 6.23 39.23 -8.11
CA MET A 11 5.84 40.14 -9.19
C MET A 11 7.03 40.40 -10.14
N THR A 12 8.24 40.60 -9.60
CA THR A 12 9.47 40.75 -10.40
C THR A 12 9.79 39.48 -11.18
N MET A 13 9.66 38.30 -10.56
CA MET A 13 9.84 37.00 -11.22
C MET A 13 8.88 36.87 -12.40
N ARG A 14 7.58 37.07 -12.16
CA ARG A 14 6.53 36.94 -13.18
C ARG A 14 6.73 37.91 -14.35
N ILE A 15 7.06 39.18 -14.06
CA ILE A 15 7.36 40.17 -15.11
C ILE A 15 8.61 39.76 -15.89
N THR A 16 9.68 39.29 -15.23
CA THR A 16 10.93 38.91 -15.90
C THR A 16 10.72 37.72 -16.84
N ILE A 17 9.99 36.69 -16.39
CA ILE A 17 9.66 35.51 -17.20
C ILE A 17 8.81 35.90 -18.42
N ILE A 18 7.75 36.69 -18.22
CA ILE A 18 6.77 36.98 -19.29
C ILE A 18 7.28 38.03 -20.29
N THR A 19 8.03 39.03 -19.84
CA THR A 19 8.29 40.24 -20.66
C THR A 19 9.73 40.44 -21.10
N LYS A 20 10.71 39.76 -20.48
CA LYS A 20 12.14 40.04 -20.70
C LYS A 20 12.95 38.87 -21.25
N THR A 21 12.32 37.73 -21.50
CA THR A 21 13.04 36.50 -21.85
C THR A 21 12.62 36.01 -23.23
N ASP A 22 13.60 35.66 -24.06
CA ASP A 22 13.35 35.12 -25.41
C ASP A 22 12.80 33.68 -25.34
N ASN A 23 13.16 32.91 -24.30
CA ASN A 23 12.72 31.55 -24.04
C ASN A 23 11.96 31.44 -22.70
N PRO A 24 10.63 31.67 -22.67
CA PRO A 24 9.85 31.63 -21.43
C PRO A 24 9.80 30.23 -20.79
N SER A 25 9.75 29.16 -21.58
CA SER A 25 9.66 27.78 -21.06
C SER A 25 10.89 27.37 -20.24
N GLU A 26 12.10 27.60 -20.76
CA GLU A 26 13.35 27.27 -20.06
C GLU A 26 13.52 28.08 -18.78
N MET A 27 13.08 29.34 -18.80
CA MET A 27 13.14 30.20 -17.61
C MET A 27 12.19 29.72 -16.51
N ILE A 28 10.97 29.27 -16.87
CA ILE A 28 10.03 28.71 -15.89
C ILE A 28 10.62 27.46 -15.25
N ASP A 29 11.21 26.55 -16.05
CA ASP A 29 11.86 25.34 -15.52
C ASP A 29 13.07 25.67 -14.63
N HIS A 30 13.86 26.69 -15.00
CA HIS A 30 14.95 27.17 -14.15
C HIS A 30 14.43 27.74 -12.82
N CYS A 31 13.37 28.54 -12.85
CA CYS A 31 12.74 29.07 -11.64
C CYS A 31 12.16 27.96 -10.76
N PHE A 32 11.57 26.92 -11.35
CA PHE A 32 11.10 25.76 -10.61
C PHE A 32 12.26 25.05 -9.90
N ASN A 33 13.37 24.78 -10.60
CA ASN A 33 14.55 24.16 -10.01
C ASN A 33 15.15 25.00 -8.86
N LEU A 34 15.17 26.33 -9.01
CA LEU A 34 15.62 27.24 -7.95
C LEU A 34 14.67 27.22 -6.73
N CYS A 35 13.36 27.12 -6.99
CA CYS A 35 12.34 26.99 -5.96
C CYS A 35 12.52 25.69 -5.14
N GLU A 36 12.91 24.60 -5.80
CA GLU A 36 13.17 23.31 -5.16
C GLU A 36 14.49 23.28 -4.38
N THR A 37 15.55 23.89 -4.92
CA THR A 37 16.92 23.75 -4.38
C THR A 37 17.34 24.87 -3.43
N VAL A 38 16.92 26.12 -3.67
CA VAL A 38 17.45 27.30 -2.97
C VAL A 38 16.45 27.91 -2.00
N VAL A 39 15.16 27.91 -2.34
CA VAL A 39 14.14 28.52 -1.47
C VAL A 39 13.95 27.67 -0.22
N THR A 40 14.27 28.18 0.96
CA THR A 40 14.14 27.45 2.24
C THR A 40 12.76 27.59 2.88
N SER A 41 12.11 28.74 2.72
CA SER A 41 10.80 29.02 3.32
C SER A 41 9.67 28.26 2.61
N LYS A 42 8.98 27.38 3.35
CA LYS A 42 7.83 26.61 2.83
C LYS A 42 6.69 27.51 2.35
N ILE A 43 6.39 28.59 3.08
CA ILE A 43 5.29 29.50 2.75
C ILE A 43 5.59 30.20 1.42
N PHE A 44 6.77 30.81 1.31
CA PHE A 44 7.18 31.49 0.09
C PHE A 44 7.29 30.53 -1.10
N ARG A 45 7.85 29.32 -0.88
CA ARG A 45 7.90 28.26 -1.89
C ARG A 45 6.50 27.94 -2.42
N GLY A 46 5.52 27.80 -1.53
CA GLY A 46 4.11 27.58 -1.92
C GLY A 46 3.56 28.70 -2.80
N GLU A 47 3.79 29.96 -2.44
CA GLU A 47 3.36 31.11 -3.25
C GLU A 47 4.01 31.12 -4.64
N VAL A 48 5.31 30.82 -4.72
CA VAL A 48 6.04 30.70 -6.00
C VAL A 48 5.48 29.57 -6.85
N LEU A 49 5.23 28.39 -6.27
CA LEU A 49 4.68 27.24 -6.97
C LEU A 49 3.27 27.50 -7.54
N VAL A 50 2.43 28.25 -6.81
CA VAL A 50 1.12 28.68 -7.33
C VAL A 50 1.25 29.55 -8.57
N GLU A 51 2.21 30.50 -8.57
CA GLU A 51 2.44 31.34 -9.75
C GLU A 51 3.10 30.56 -10.90
N LEU A 52 4.04 29.65 -10.61
CA LEU A 52 4.65 28.78 -11.62
C LEU A 52 3.61 27.87 -12.29
N ALA A 53 2.69 27.27 -11.53
CA ALA A 53 1.62 26.44 -12.09
C ALA A 53 0.77 27.21 -13.12
N LYS A 54 0.39 28.46 -12.81
CA LYS A 54 -0.34 29.33 -13.75
C LYS A 54 0.48 29.64 -15.00
N LEU A 55 1.79 29.87 -14.84
CA LEU A 55 2.69 30.15 -15.96
C LEU A 55 2.85 28.94 -16.89
N TYR A 56 2.93 27.73 -16.33
CA TYR A 56 2.98 26.48 -17.08
C TYR A 56 1.69 26.28 -17.90
N GLU A 57 0.52 26.52 -17.33
CA GLU A 57 -0.77 26.40 -18.05
C GLU A 57 -0.93 27.40 -19.20
N GLN A 58 -0.27 28.55 -19.12
CA GLN A 58 -0.30 29.60 -20.16
C GLN A 58 0.66 29.33 -21.32
N GLN A 59 1.55 28.34 -21.23
CA GLN A 59 2.46 28.00 -22.31
C GLN A 59 1.74 27.31 -23.47
N ASN A 60 2.18 27.57 -24.71
CA ASN A 60 1.70 26.84 -25.89
C ASN A 60 2.04 25.34 -25.81
N SER A 61 3.21 25.01 -25.27
CA SER A 61 3.65 23.64 -24.98
C SER A 61 3.76 23.46 -23.46
N VAL A 62 2.69 22.90 -22.86
CA VAL A 62 2.62 22.72 -21.41
C VAL A 62 3.53 21.57 -20.96
N ASN A 63 4.42 21.85 -20.00
CA ASN A 63 5.20 20.83 -19.30
C ASN A 63 4.36 20.21 -18.19
N TYR A 64 3.62 19.14 -18.52
CA TYR A 64 2.69 18.51 -17.59
C TYR A 64 3.36 17.85 -16.38
N SER A 65 4.60 17.36 -16.51
CA SER A 65 5.35 16.78 -15.39
C SER A 65 5.64 17.85 -14.33
N ASN A 66 6.25 18.98 -14.71
CA ASN A 66 6.55 20.05 -13.74
C ASN A 66 5.28 20.73 -13.20
N LEU A 67 4.23 20.85 -14.01
CA LEU A 67 2.93 21.32 -13.54
C LEU A 67 2.34 20.41 -12.46
N CYS A 68 2.32 19.09 -12.68
CA CYS A 68 1.82 18.13 -11.69
C CYS A 68 2.72 18.07 -10.45
N ARG A 69 4.04 18.26 -10.59
CA ARG A 69 4.96 18.42 -9.44
C ARG A 69 4.63 19.66 -8.61
N CYS A 70 4.28 20.79 -9.24
CA CYS A 70 3.79 21.96 -8.52
C CYS A 70 2.56 21.62 -7.69
N TYR A 71 1.54 21.02 -8.31
CA TYR A 71 0.30 20.64 -7.62
C TYR A 71 0.52 19.59 -6.53
N PHE A 72 1.46 18.66 -6.72
CA PHE A 72 1.86 17.69 -5.71
C PHE A 72 2.43 18.39 -4.47
N TYR A 73 3.39 19.30 -4.64
CA TYR A 73 3.98 20.06 -3.54
C TYR A 73 2.97 21.00 -2.86
N LEU A 74 1.98 21.49 -3.60
CA LEU A 74 0.87 22.28 -3.07
C LEU A 74 -0.20 21.44 -2.36
N GLY A 75 -0.15 20.10 -2.47
CA GLY A 75 -1.13 19.20 -1.89
C GLY A 75 -2.51 19.28 -2.56
N GLN A 76 -2.56 19.53 -3.87
CA GLN A 76 -3.78 19.72 -4.65
C GLN A 76 -4.03 18.50 -5.58
N PRO A 77 -4.62 17.40 -5.07
CA PRO A 77 -4.87 16.22 -5.89
C PRO A 77 -5.93 16.48 -6.97
N GLN A 78 -6.88 17.39 -6.73
CA GLN A 78 -7.96 17.71 -7.67
C GLN A 78 -7.44 18.26 -9.00
N GLU A 79 -6.45 19.15 -8.95
CA GLU A 79 -5.88 19.76 -10.15
C GLU A 79 -5.10 18.74 -10.98
N ILE A 80 -4.38 17.83 -10.33
CA ILE A 80 -3.70 16.72 -10.99
C ILE A 80 -4.71 15.80 -11.68
N SER A 81 -5.80 15.45 -10.99
CA SER A 81 -6.89 14.65 -11.56
C SER A 81 -7.50 15.32 -12.79
N ARG A 82 -7.72 16.64 -12.74
CA ARG A 82 -8.22 17.43 -13.87
C ARG A 82 -7.26 17.36 -15.07
N VAL A 83 -5.97 17.55 -14.84
CA VAL A 83 -4.93 17.47 -15.88
C VAL A 83 -4.87 16.07 -16.48
N LEU A 84 -4.73 15.03 -15.64
CA LEU A 84 -4.68 13.63 -16.08
C LEU A 84 -5.93 13.22 -16.86
N TRP A 85 -7.12 13.64 -16.40
CA TRP A 85 -8.38 13.35 -17.09
C TRP A 85 -8.48 14.08 -18.44
N ALA A 86 -8.00 15.32 -18.53
CA ALA A 86 -7.96 16.06 -19.79
C ALA A 86 -7.02 15.41 -20.82
N LEU A 87 -5.86 14.92 -20.37
CA LEU A 87 -4.92 14.18 -21.22
C LEU A 87 -5.48 12.81 -21.62
N CYS A 88 -6.11 12.09 -20.68
CA CYS A 88 -6.67 10.76 -20.91
C CYS A 88 -7.77 10.76 -21.99
N GLN A 89 -8.56 11.83 -22.09
CA GLN A 89 -9.61 11.94 -23.11
C GLN A 89 -9.06 12.03 -24.53
N LYS A 90 -7.88 12.62 -24.73
CA LYS A 90 -7.26 12.82 -26.04
C LYS A 90 -6.32 11.67 -26.38
N LYS A 91 -6.62 10.93 -27.45
CA LYS A 91 -5.85 9.73 -27.85
C LYS A 91 -4.38 10.05 -28.11
N GLU A 92 -4.10 11.17 -28.75
CA GLU A 92 -2.74 11.63 -29.08
C GLU A 92 -1.89 11.94 -27.82
N GLN A 93 -2.53 12.19 -26.67
CA GLN A 93 -1.88 12.58 -25.42
C GLN A 93 -1.87 11.44 -24.39
N GLU A 94 -2.28 10.23 -24.77
CA GLU A 94 -2.25 9.05 -23.88
C GLU A 94 -0.86 8.82 -23.27
N GLY A 95 0.20 8.90 -24.09
CA GLY A 95 1.57 8.71 -23.62
C GLY A 95 1.99 9.71 -22.54
N LEU A 96 1.59 10.98 -22.68
CA LEU A 96 1.86 12.02 -21.69
C LEU A 96 1.09 11.77 -20.38
N ALA A 97 -0.17 11.33 -20.47
CA ALA A 97 -0.96 10.98 -19.30
C ALA A 97 -0.30 9.84 -18.51
N LEU A 98 0.19 8.81 -19.21
CA LEU A 98 0.87 7.68 -18.60
C LEU A 98 2.22 8.10 -18.00
N GLN A 99 3.01 8.92 -18.69
CA GLN A 99 4.27 9.44 -18.15
C GLN A 99 4.05 10.18 -16.83
N VAL A 100 3.11 11.13 -16.80
CA VAL A 100 2.79 11.87 -15.57
C VAL A 100 2.27 10.92 -14.48
N ALA A 101 1.46 9.92 -14.83
CA ALA A 101 0.98 8.94 -13.86
C ALA A 101 2.15 8.11 -13.24
N PHE A 102 3.15 7.74 -14.05
CA PHE A 102 4.35 7.06 -13.56
C PHE A 102 5.23 7.99 -12.71
N ASP A 103 5.47 9.23 -13.15
CA ASP A 103 6.19 10.24 -12.36
C ASP A 103 5.52 10.43 -10.98
N LEU A 104 4.18 10.38 -10.93
CA LEU A 104 3.42 10.45 -9.69
C LEU A 104 3.50 9.17 -8.85
N ALA A 105 3.58 8.01 -9.50
CA ALA A 105 3.77 6.71 -8.86
C ALA A 105 5.09 6.65 -8.09
N GLU A 106 6.15 7.23 -8.64
CA GLU A 106 7.50 7.27 -8.05
C GLU A 106 7.58 7.97 -6.69
N TYR A 107 6.66 8.91 -6.38
CA TYR A 107 6.61 9.54 -5.06
C TYR A 107 6.17 8.60 -3.92
N GLN A 108 5.67 7.40 -4.24
CA GLN A 108 5.26 6.37 -3.27
C GLN A 108 4.32 6.91 -2.17
N ASN A 109 3.43 7.84 -2.54
CA ASN A 109 2.43 8.41 -1.65
C ASN A 109 1.05 7.87 -2.02
N GLU A 110 0.76 6.66 -1.53
CA GLU A 110 -0.44 5.91 -1.87
C GLU A 110 -1.73 6.69 -1.57
N ARG A 111 -1.77 7.41 -0.45
CA ARG A 111 -2.92 8.23 -0.07
C ARG A 111 -3.17 9.34 -1.08
N PHE A 112 -2.13 10.07 -1.47
CA PHE A 112 -2.25 11.16 -2.43
C PHE A 112 -2.63 10.64 -3.81
N GLN A 113 -2.04 9.53 -4.25
CA GLN A 113 -2.39 8.85 -5.50
C GLN A 113 -3.85 8.37 -5.52
N ARG A 114 -4.32 7.79 -4.41
CA ARG A 114 -5.72 7.38 -4.26
C ARG A 114 -6.66 8.57 -4.27
N ALA A 115 -6.30 9.68 -3.62
CA ALA A 115 -7.06 10.93 -3.68
C ALA A 115 -7.12 11.49 -5.11
N ILE A 116 -6.02 11.44 -5.87
CA ILE A 116 -6.02 11.80 -7.30
C ILE A 116 -7.01 10.91 -8.04
N PHE A 117 -6.91 9.59 -7.89
CA PHE A 117 -7.79 8.65 -8.60
C PHE A 117 -9.27 8.82 -8.23
N ASP A 118 -9.59 9.10 -6.96
CA ASP A 118 -10.97 9.29 -6.51
C ASP A 118 -11.64 10.53 -7.11
N HIS A 119 -10.86 11.55 -7.48
CA HIS A 119 -11.34 12.74 -8.19
C HIS A 119 -11.46 12.55 -9.70
N ILE A 120 -10.93 11.46 -10.27
CA ILE A 120 -11.09 11.15 -11.69
C ILE A 120 -12.50 10.55 -11.91
N PRO A 121 -13.23 10.96 -12.97
CA PRO A 121 -14.51 10.36 -13.31
C PRO A 121 -14.40 8.83 -13.41
N LYS A 122 -15.41 8.11 -12.92
CA LYS A 122 -15.47 6.65 -12.93
C LYS A 122 -16.50 6.18 -13.98
N PRO A 123 -16.22 5.11 -14.75
CA PRO A 123 -17.19 4.53 -15.67
C PRO A 123 -18.39 3.94 -14.90
N PRO A 124 -19.52 3.68 -15.59
CA PRO A 124 -20.64 2.95 -15.03
C PRO A 124 -20.20 1.65 -14.33
N ARG A 125 -20.88 1.26 -13.25
CA ARG A 125 -20.54 0.05 -12.47
C ARG A 125 -20.44 -1.21 -13.34
N SER A 126 -21.29 -1.33 -14.35
CA SER A 126 -21.30 -2.45 -15.30
C SER A 126 -20.01 -2.59 -16.12
N GLN A 127 -19.26 -1.49 -16.32
CA GLN A 127 -18.02 -1.45 -17.09
C GLN A 127 -16.76 -1.40 -16.21
N ARG A 128 -16.90 -1.35 -14.88
CA ARG A 128 -15.74 -1.34 -13.98
C ARG A 128 -15.11 -2.73 -13.93
N PRO A 129 -13.78 -2.84 -14.09
CA PRO A 129 -13.08 -4.08 -13.80
C PRO A 129 -13.32 -4.49 -12.34
N GLU A 130 -13.47 -5.78 -12.09
CA GLU A 130 -13.51 -6.29 -10.71
C GLU A 130 -12.17 -5.99 -10.02
N ASP A 131 -12.24 -5.25 -8.91
CA ASP A 131 -11.06 -4.95 -8.10
C ASP A 131 -10.59 -6.23 -7.41
N VAL A 132 -9.44 -6.77 -7.84
CA VAL A 132 -8.78 -7.91 -7.17
C VAL A 132 -8.32 -7.57 -5.74
N ILE A 133 -8.33 -6.29 -5.34
CA ILE A 133 -7.71 -5.80 -4.09
C ILE A 133 -8.75 -5.48 -2.98
N THR A 134 -10.06 -5.64 -3.20
CA THR A 134 -11.08 -5.46 -2.14
C THR A 134 -11.82 -6.74 -1.74
N THR A 135 -11.22 -7.91 -1.91
CA THR A 135 -11.67 -9.09 -1.19
C THR A 135 -11.09 -9.06 0.22
N VAL A 136 -11.78 -8.38 1.13
CA VAL A 136 -11.87 -8.95 2.49
C VAL A 136 -12.53 -10.31 2.27
N PRO A 137 -11.85 -11.45 2.52
CA PRO A 137 -12.47 -12.74 2.38
C PRO A 137 -13.53 -12.82 3.47
N LYS A 138 -14.80 -12.59 3.11
CA LYS A 138 -15.90 -13.12 3.91
C LYS A 138 -15.78 -14.64 3.80
N LYS A 139 -15.06 -15.25 4.73
CA LYS A 139 -15.18 -16.69 4.90
C LYS A 139 -16.59 -16.95 5.45
N PRO A 140 -17.38 -17.85 4.83
CA PRO A 140 -18.67 -18.22 5.36
C PRO A 140 -18.49 -18.91 6.70
N ILE A 141 -19.23 -18.45 7.71
CA ILE A 141 -19.41 -19.18 8.96
C ILE A 141 -20.31 -20.36 8.63
N SER A 142 -19.71 -21.51 8.36
CA SER A 142 -20.31 -22.81 8.62
C SER A 142 -19.39 -23.50 9.63
N GLY A 143 -19.72 -23.34 10.91
CA GLY A 143 -19.20 -24.20 11.94
C GLY A 143 -19.78 -25.59 11.77
N ASP A 144 -18.92 -26.59 11.79
CA ASP A 144 -19.19 -27.84 12.49
C ASP A 144 -17.84 -28.46 12.85
N ALA A 145 -17.42 -28.16 14.07
CA ALA A 145 -16.38 -28.88 14.77
C ALA A 145 -16.99 -30.19 15.28
N ASN A 146 -16.46 -31.32 14.86
CA ASN A 146 -16.63 -32.59 15.58
C ASN A 146 -15.23 -33.15 15.87
N ALA A 147 -14.67 -32.72 17.00
CA ALA A 147 -13.57 -33.40 17.67
C ALA A 147 -14.14 -34.09 18.90
N SER A 148 -14.12 -35.42 18.82
CA SER A 148 -14.52 -36.37 19.85
C SER A 148 -13.72 -36.16 21.15
N ALA A 149 -14.43 -36.05 22.27
CA ALA A 149 -13.87 -36.30 23.60
C ALA A 149 -14.94 -36.95 24.48
N ASN A 150 -14.67 -38.22 24.82
CA ASN A 150 -15.39 -39.03 25.79
C ASN A 150 -15.41 -38.40 27.20
N ALA A 151 -16.58 -38.39 27.85
CA ALA A 151 -16.71 -38.69 29.27
C ALA A 151 -18.18 -39.06 29.60
N ASN A 152 -18.36 -40.29 30.11
CA ASN A 152 -19.58 -40.78 30.76
C ASN A 152 -19.97 -39.88 31.95
N VAL A 153 -21.28 -39.77 32.23
CA VAL A 153 -21.95 -40.20 33.49
C VAL A 153 -23.33 -39.50 33.65
N THR A 154 -24.37 -40.34 33.52
CA THR A 154 -25.70 -40.39 34.19
C THR A 154 -26.67 -39.19 34.28
N ALA A 155 -27.84 -39.45 33.70
CA ALA A 155 -29.19 -39.46 34.31
C ALA A 155 -29.89 -38.14 34.71
N GLY A 156 -31.11 -37.97 34.17
CA GLY A 156 -32.24 -37.46 34.93
C GLY A 156 -33.16 -36.45 34.24
N ASN A 157 -34.35 -36.94 33.86
CA ASN A 157 -35.66 -36.28 33.80
C ASN A 157 -36.01 -35.22 32.73
N GLU A 158 -36.78 -35.71 31.75
CA GLU A 158 -38.21 -35.41 31.50
C GLU A 158 -38.81 -34.07 31.94
N GLY A 159 -39.50 -33.42 30.99
CA GLY A 159 -40.45 -32.34 31.24
C GLY A 159 -40.92 -31.65 29.96
N GLU A 160 -41.79 -32.32 29.19
CA GLU A 160 -42.56 -31.72 28.09
C GLU A 160 -43.62 -30.74 28.63
N GLY A 161 -43.84 -29.65 27.89
CA GLY A 161 -44.96 -28.72 28.11
C GLY A 161 -45.08 -27.76 26.93
N GLY A 162 -45.96 -28.09 25.98
CA GLY A 162 -46.22 -27.29 24.79
C GLY A 162 -47.15 -26.10 25.04
N ALA A 163 -47.16 -25.16 24.09
CA ALA A 163 -48.37 -24.53 23.53
C ALA A 163 -47.97 -23.52 22.44
N GLU A 164 -48.76 -23.52 21.36
CA GLU A 164 -48.71 -22.63 20.21
C GLU A 164 -48.93 -21.15 20.58
N ALA A 165 -48.26 -20.23 19.88
CA ALA A 165 -48.80 -18.90 19.59
C ALA A 165 -48.07 -18.23 18.40
N GLN A 166 -48.88 -17.74 17.46
CA GLN A 166 -48.55 -16.91 16.29
C GLN A 166 -47.96 -15.53 16.64
N PRO A 167 -47.40 -14.79 15.65
CA PRO A 167 -46.42 -13.72 15.87
C PRO A 167 -47.05 -12.35 16.13
N PRO A 168 -46.31 -11.41 16.75
CA PRO A 168 -46.55 -9.99 16.54
C PRO A 168 -45.36 -9.29 15.87
N SER A 169 -45.63 -8.83 14.66
CA SER A 169 -45.39 -7.46 14.16
C SER A 169 -44.32 -6.57 14.81
N GLN A 170 -43.44 -6.10 13.92
CA GLN A 170 -43.00 -4.70 13.74
C GLN A 170 -42.40 -3.96 14.94
N GLY A 171 -41.07 -3.90 14.97
CA GLY A 171 -40.30 -2.77 15.50
C GLY A 171 -39.45 -2.20 14.37
N GLN A 172 -39.84 -1.02 13.87
CA GLN A 172 -39.06 -0.22 12.94
C GLN A 172 -37.80 0.31 13.65
N ASP A 173 -36.63 0.18 13.02
CA ASP A 173 -35.56 1.14 13.25
C ASP A 173 -34.97 1.55 11.89
N GLN A 174 -35.22 2.81 11.55
CA GLN A 174 -34.81 3.46 10.31
C GLN A 174 -33.43 4.06 10.53
N GLY A 175 -32.44 3.54 9.80
CA GLY A 175 -31.11 4.11 9.68
C GLY A 175 -30.58 4.04 8.25
N GLN A 176 -31.43 4.31 7.25
CA GLN A 176 -30.99 4.43 5.85
C GLN A 176 -30.36 5.81 5.61
N GLY A 177 -29.04 5.87 5.78
CA GLY A 177 -28.22 6.93 5.20
C GLY A 177 -28.12 6.75 3.68
N GLN A 178 -28.78 7.65 2.96
CA GLN A 178 -28.80 7.87 1.50
C GLN A 178 -27.65 7.25 0.70
N VAL A 179 -27.96 6.17 -0.03
CA VAL A 179 -27.29 5.86 -1.29
C VAL A 179 -27.86 6.83 -2.32
N LYS A 180 -27.09 7.85 -2.72
CA LYS A 180 -27.45 8.62 -3.91
C LYS A 180 -27.44 7.66 -5.10
N GLU A 181 -28.59 7.52 -5.72
CA GLU A 181 -28.79 6.87 -7.01
C GLU A 181 -27.76 7.40 -8.01
N GLU A 182 -26.76 6.58 -8.36
CA GLU A 182 -25.91 6.83 -9.52
C GLU A 182 -26.79 6.54 -10.75
N GLU A 183 -27.42 7.59 -11.29
CA GLU A 183 -28.17 7.55 -12.55
C GLU A 183 -27.41 6.74 -13.63
N GLU A 184 -28.18 6.02 -14.45
CA GLU A 184 -27.73 5.28 -15.64
C GLU A 184 -26.96 6.20 -16.60
N ARG A 185 -25.66 6.39 -16.35
CA ARG A 185 -24.76 7.09 -17.27
C ARG A 185 -24.56 6.23 -18.51
N GLU A 186 -24.60 6.88 -19.67
CA GLU A 186 -24.24 6.28 -20.95
C GLU A 186 -22.89 5.53 -20.85
N PRO A 187 -22.79 4.32 -21.44
CA PRO A 187 -21.57 3.54 -21.42
C PRO A 187 -20.44 4.29 -22.11
N TRP A 188 -19.24 4.20 -21.54
CA TRP A 188 -18.06 4.78 -22.14
C TRP A 188 -17.61 3.97 -23.35
N ALA A 189 -17.02 4.66 -24.33
CA ALA A 189 -16.37 4.03 -25.46
C ALA A 189 -15.21 3.13 -25.00
N GLU A 190 -15.02 1.98 -25.65
CA GLU A 190 -14.03 0.97 -25.27
C GLU A 190 -12.59 1.52 -25.22
N GLU A 191 -12.21 2.39 -26.17
CA GLU A 191 -10.89 3.03 -26.17
C GLU A 191 -10.66 3.95 -24.97
N LEU A 192 -11.71 4.65 -24.49
CA LEU A 192 -11.60 5.48 -23.30
C LEU A 192 -11.51 4.62 -22.03
N LEU A 193 -12.27 3.53 -21.98
CA LEU A 193 -12.24 2.59 -20.87
C LEU A 193 -10.84 1.95 -20.71
N LYS A 194 -10.20 1.55 -21.82
CA LYS A 194 -8.82 1.03 -21.82
C LYS A 194 -7.81 2.04 -21.27
N ARG A 195 -7.91 3.31 -21.69
CA ARG A 195 -7.01 4.38 -21.20
C ARG A 195 -7.23 4.67 -19.72
N TRP A 196 -8.49 4.73 -19.29
CA TRP A 196 -8.84 4.90 -17.88
C TRP A 196 -8.32 3.75 -17.03
N ASP A 197 -8.45 2.51 -17.49
CA ASP A 197 -7.98 1.33 -16.75
C ASP A 197 -6.46 1.28 -16.63
N LYS A 198 -5.72 1.68 -17.68
CA LYS A 198 -4.25 1.85 -17.58
C LYS A 198 -3.89 2.87 -16.50
N LEU A 199 -4.57 4.02 -16.48
CA LEU A 199 -4.33 5.07 -15.50
C LEU A 199 -4.67 4.61 -14.07
N ARG A 200 -5.80 3.90 -13.89
CA ARG A 200 -6.16 3.23 -12.64
C ARG A 200 -5.07 2.27 -12.19
N SER A 201 -4.59 1.43 -13.10
CA SER A 201 -3.59 0.40 -12.83
C SER A 201 -2.25 0.99 -12.36
N ILE A 202 -1.84 2.14 -12.90
CA ILE A 202 -0.63 2.84 -12.49
C ILE A 202 -0.83 3.55 -11.14
N LEU A 203 -1.88 4.37 -11.01
CA LEU A 203 -2.11 5.18 -9.80
C LEU A 203 -2.41 4.33 -8.56
N LEU A 204 -2.99 3.14 -8.73
CA LEU A 204 -3.25 2.21 -7.64
C LEU A 204 -2.13 1.15 -7.46
N GLY A 205 -1.04 1.23 -8.23
CA GLY A 205 0.09 0.30 -8.16
C GLY A 205 -0.19 -1.12 -8.68
N ILE A 206 -1.42 -1.43 -9.11
CA ILE A 206 -1.87 -2.76 -9.56
C ILE A 206 -0.99 -3.28 -10.70
N GLY A 207 -0.63 -2.41 -11.65
CA GLY A 207 0.22 -2.78 -12.79
C GLY A 207 1.71 -2.60 -12.52
N VAL A 208 2.09 -1.66 -11.65
CA VAL A 208 3.49 -1.31 -11.38
C VAL A 208 4.18 -2.41 -10.56
N ILE A 209 3.51 -2.91 -9.52
CA ILE A 209 4.06 -3.90 -8.59
C ILE A 209 4.48 -5.21 -9.31
N PRO A 210 3.66 -5.82 -10.19
CA PRO A 210 4.07 -7.01 -10.94
C PRO A 210 5.22 -6.76 -11.93
N LEU A 211 5.30 -5.56 -12.51
CA LEU A 211 6.39 -5.21 -13.43
C LEU A 211 7.72 -5.06 -12.68
N GLU A 212 7.72 -4.45 -11.50
CA GLU A 212 8.90 -4.37 -10.63
C GLU A 212 9.36 -5.78 -10.21
N LEU A 213 8.42 -6.65 -9.84
CA LEU A 213 8.70 -8.05 -9.48
C LEU A 213 9.36 -8.83 -10.64
N ASP A 214 8.80 -8.75 -11.85
CA ASP A 214 9.35 -9.42 -13.04
C ASP A 214 10.74 -8.86 -13.39
N PHE A 215 10.94 -7.54 -13.26
CA PHE A 215 12.24 -6.90 -13.47
C PHE A 215 13.29 -7.41 -12.48
N LEU A 216 12.98 -7.41 -11.17
CA LEU A 216 13.90 -7.86 -10.13
C LEU A 216 14.20 -9.35 -10.23
N PHE A 217 13.21 -10.18 -10.57
CA PHE A 217 13.41 -11.60 -10.81
C PHE A 217 14.39 -11.85 -11.96
N ARG A 218 14.22 -11.18 -13.10
CA ARG A 218 15.06 -11.38 -14.30
C ARG A 218 16.45 -10.77 -14.18
N ASN A 219 16.58 -9.64 -13.50
CA ASN A 219 17.84 -8.92 -13.34
C ASN A 219 18.48 -9.16 -11.96
N ASN A 220 18.31 -10.37 -11.42
CA ASN A 220 18.99 -10.74 -10.19
C ASN A 220 20.46 -11.09 -10.47
N HIS A 221 21.37 -10.31 -9.89
CA HIS A 221 22.82 -10.51 -9.98
C HIS A 221 23.45 -11.02 -8.67
N SER A 222 22.63 -11.51 -7.73
CA SER A 222 23.10 -12.05 -6.45
C SER A 222 23.83 -13.38 -6.62
N ASP A 223 24.98 -13.51 -5.98
CA ASP A 223 25.82 -14.71 -6.03
C ASP A 223 25.58 -15.63 -4.82
N LEU A 224 25.02 -16.81 -5.09
CA LEU A 224 24.77 -17.85 -4.10
C LEU A 224 26.07 -18.45 -3.54
N LEU A 225 27.20 -18.40 -4.26
CA LEU A 225 28.48 -18.92 -3.78
C LEU A 225 28.99 -18.12 -2.58
N VAL A 226 28.82 -16.80 -2.61
CA VAL A 226 29.19 -15.92 -1.50
C VAL A 226 28.45 -16.32 -0.22
N LEU A 227 27.13 -16.55 -0.32
CA LEU A 227 26.32 -17.00 0.81
C LEU A 227 26.74 -18.37 1.33
N LYS A 228 27.10 -19.30 0.44
CA LYS A 228 27.63 -20.63 0.84
C LYS A 228 28.95 -20.52 1.60
N GLN A 229 29.89 -19.72 1.08
CA GLN A 229 31.18 -19.49 1.75
C GLN A 229 31.01 -18.81 3.12
N MET A 230 30.12 -17.82 3.22
CA MET A 230 29.80 -17.19 4.50
C MET A 230 29.21 -18.20 5.49
N LYS A 231 28.28 -19.06 5.04
CA LYS A 231 27.71 -20.12 5.88
C LYS A 231 28.79 -21.09 6.38
N GLU A 232 29.68 -21.55 5.50
CA GLU A 232 30.77 -22.48 5.85
C GLU A 232 31.77 -21.88 6.85
N ALA A 233 31.98 -20.56 6.81
CA ALA A 233 32.85 -19.85 7.74
C ALA A 233 32.23 -19.58 9.11
N ILE A 234 30.90 -19.66 9.24
CA ILE A 234 30.18 -19.37 10.48
C ILE A 234 29.88 -20.67 11.23
N SER A 235 30.22 -20.71 12.53
CA SER A 235 29.83 -21.84 13.37
C SER A 235 28.32 -21.86 13.57
N GLU A 236 27.69 -23.04 13.53
CA GLU A 236 26.27 -23.21 13.84
C GLU A 236 25.90 -22.72 15.26
N ARG A 237 26.88 -22.64 16.17
CA ARG A 237 26.68 -22.13 17.54
C ARG A 237 26.63 -20.60 17.62
N ASP A 238 27.10 -19.90 16.59
CA ASP A 238 27.17 -18.44 16.56
C ASP A 238 25.82 -17.84 16.11
N SER A 239 24.84 -17.81 17.01
CA SER A 239 23.47 -17.34 16.72
C SER A 239 23.40 -15.96 16.07
N VAL A 240 24.23 -15.01 16.50
CA VAL A 240 24.26 -13.64 15.96
C VAL A 240 24.71 -13.61 14.50
N LYS A 241 25.78 -14.35 14.17
CA LYS A 241 26.31 -14.40 12.80
C LYS A 241 25.36 -15.17 11.88
N ASN A 242 24.75 -16.25 12.37
CA ASN A 242 23.74 -16.99 11.63
C ASN A 242 22.53 -16.09 11.32
N ASN A 243 22.05 -15.30 12.29
CA ASN A 243 20.95 -14.36 12.04
C ASN A 243 21.35 -13.26 11.04
N ALA A 244 22.57 -12.73 11.15
CA ALA A 244 23.08 -11.76 10.19
C ALA A 244 23.17 -12.33 8.77
N LEU A 245 23.63 -13.58 8.60
CA LEU A 245 23.67 -14.26 7.30
C LEU A 245 22.28 -14.40 6.68
N VAL A 246 21.28 -14.74 7.49
CA VAL A 246 19.88 -14.81 7.04
C VAL A 246 19.41 -13.43 6.56
N CYS A 247 19.65 -12.36 7.33
CA CYS A 247 19.32 -11.00 6.89
C CYS A 247 20.07 -10.59 5.61
N CYS A 248 21.35 -10.92 5.48
CA CYS A 248 22.13 -10.67 4.26
C CYS A 248 21.49 -11.35 3.04
N ASN A 249 21.10 -12.62 3.17
CA ASN A 249 20.36 -13.32 2.12
C ASN A 249 19.04 -12.61 1.79
N GLY A 250 18.28 -12.18 2.80
CA GLY A 250 17.05 -11.40 2.61
C GLY A 250 17.24 -10.12 1.81
N LEU A 251 18.30 -9.36 2.12
CA LEU A 251 18.63 -8.11 1.42
C LEU A 251 19.08 -8.36 -0.01
N MET A 252 19.94 -9.35 -0.23
CA MET A 252 20.43 -9.72 -1.58
C MET A 252 19.31 -10.21 -2.51
N HIS A 253 18.30 -10.88 -1.95
CA HIS A 253 17.21 -11.48 -2.72
C HIS A 253 15.86 -10.76 -2.58
N SER A 254 15.84 -9.56 -2.00
CA SER A 254 14.61 -8.80 -1.74
C SER A 254 13.80 -8.56 -3.02
N GLY A 255 12.54 -9.01 -3.04
CA GLY A 255 11.64 -8.88 -4.19
C GLY A 255 12.06 -9.68 -5.43
N THR A 256 13.00 -10.62 -5.30
CA THR A 256 13.42 -11.49 -6.41
C THR A 256 12.69 -12.83 -6.40
N THR A 257 11.97 -13.19 -5.34
CA THR A 257 11.36 -14.52 -5.11
C THR A 257 12.35 -15.69 -5.12
N ILE A 258 13.66 -15.44 -5.23
CA ILE A 258 14.70 -16.46 -5.26
C ILE A 258 15.13 -16.77 -3.82
N ASP A 259 14.46 -17.74 -3.23
CA ASP A 259 14.66 -18.25 -1.87
C ASP A 259 15.39 -19.61 -1.85
N GLN A 260 16.15 -19.93 -2.90
CA GLN A 260 16.87 -21.21 -3.03
C GLN A 260 17.82 -21.47 -1.87
N PHE A 261 18.55 -20.44 -1.42
CA PHE A 261 19.46 -20.56 -0.27
C PHE A 261 18.73 -21.04 0.99
N LEU A 262 17.51 -20.55 1.25
CA LEU A 262 16.73 -20.96 2.41
C LEU A 262 16.23 -22.41 2.27
N ARG A 263 15.78 -22.80 1.07
CA ARG A 263 15.35 -24.17 0.77
C ARG A 263 16.48 -25.19 0.94
N ASP A 264 17.68 -24.86 0.47
CA ASP A 264 18.86 -25.73 0.56
C ASP A 264 19.33 -25.92 2.02
N ASN A 265 18.92 -25.02 2.93
CA ASN A 265 19.41 -24.99 4.31
C ASN A 265 18.29 -25.05 5.36
N LEU A 266 17.15 -25.67 5.05
CA LEU A 266 15.99 -25.75 5.96
C LEU A 266 16.33 -26.39 7.31
N GLU A 267 17.17 -27.43 7.33
CA GLU A 267 17.58 -28.09 8.58
C GLU A 267 18.45 -27.18 9.45
N TRP A 268 19.30 -26.36 8.84
CA TRP A 268 20.09 -25.35 9.55
C TRP A 268 19.18 -24.26 10.13
N MET A 269 18.20 -23.80 9.34
CA MET A 269 17.23 -22.78 9.76
C MET A 269 16.31 -23.26 10.89
N SER A 270 15.93 -24.55 10.89
CA SER A 270 15.01 -25.11 11.89
C SER A 270 15.61 -25.14 13.31
N ARG A 271 16.94 -25.12 13.42
CA ARG A 271 17.70 -25.07 14.68
C ARG A 271 17.68 -23.67 15.32
N SER A 272 17.28 -22.64 14.59
CA SER A 272 17.13 -21.28 15.13
C SER A 272 16.05 -21.22 16.22
N ALA A 273 16.37 -20.57 17.34
CA ALA A 273 15.48 -20.43 18.48
C ALA A 273 14.96 -18.98 18.64
N HIS A 274 13.76 -18.85 19.21
CA HIS A 274 13.16 -17.57 19.61
C HIS A 274 13.17 -16.52 18.47
N TRP A 275 13.74 -15.34 18.73
CA TRP A 275 13.80 -14.22 17.78
C TRP A 275 14.57 -14.52 16.50
N ALA A 276 15.55 -15.42 16.51
CA ALA A 276 16.23 -15.82 15.27
C ALA A 276 15.27 -16.54 14.31
N LYS A 277 14.32 -17.32 14.85
CA LYS A 277 13.25 -17.95 14.07
C LYS A 277 12.26 -16.91 13.53
N PHE A 278 11.92 -15.90 14.33
CA PHE A 278 11.11 -14.76 13.88
C PHE A 278 11.77 -14.03 12.70
N THR A 279 13.04 -13.62 12.85
CA THR A 279 13.80 -12.94 11.78
C THR A 279 13.92 -13.78 10.52
N SER A 280 14.04 -15.09 10.67
CA SER A 280 14.10 -16.03 9.55
C SER A 280 12.83 -16.03 8.69
N VAL A 281 11.66 -16.02 9.33
CA VAL A 281 10.39 -15.95 8.62
C VAL A 281 10.16 -14.55 8.04
N ALA A 282 10.50 -13.49 8.78
CA ALA A 282 10.41 -12.13 8.26
C ALA A 282 11.28 -11.93 7.01
N THR A 283 12.47 -12.55 6.98
CA THR A 283 13.37 -12.57 5.83
C THR A 283 12.75 -13.24 4.60
N LEU A 284 11.97 -14.30 4.79
CA LEU A 284 11.22 -14.93 3.69
C LEU A 284 10.23 -13.94 3.07
N GLY A 285 9.56 -13.12 3.91
CA GLY A 285 8.70 -12.02 3.45
C GLY A 285 9.44 -10.97 2.62
N MET A 286 10.70 -10.64 2.96
CA MET A 286 11.53 -9.72 2.18
C MET A 286 11.83 -10.27 0.77
N ILE A 287 12.18 -11.55 0.68
CA ILE A 287 12.50 -12.19 -0.61
C ILE A 287 11.28 -12.22 -1.52
N HIS A 288 10.09 -12.44 -0.96
CA HIS A 288 8.82 -12.49 -1.66
C HIS A 288 8.05 -11.15 -1.62
N ARG A 289 8.73 -10.03 -1.35
CA ARG A 289 8.15 -8.67 -1.47
C ARG A 289 7.44 -8.54 -2.83
N HIS A 290 6.24 -7.96 -2.82
CA HIS A 290 5.40 -7.72 -4.00
C HIS A 290 4.77 -8.96 -4.66
N HIS A 291 4.98 -10.16 -4.14
CA HIS A 291 4.39 -11.39 -4.68
C HIS A 291 2.95 -11.65 -4.17
N ILE A 292 2.04 -10.70 -4.38
CA ILE A 292 0.69 -10.68 -3.76
C ILE A 292 -0.13 -11.94 -4.10
N LYS A 293 -0.06 -12.44 -5.34
CA LYS A 293 -0.91 -13.56 -5.78
C LYS A 293 -0.57 -14.90 -5.11
N SER A 294 0.67 -15.09 -4.68
CA SER A 294 1.14 -16.35 -4.11
C SER A 294 1.67 -16.21 -2.68
N SER A 295 1.59 -15.01 -2.08
CA SER A 295 2.07 -14.75 -0.71
C SER A 295 1.46 -15.74 0.29
N MET A 296 0.14 -15.94 0.22
CA MET A 296 -0.57 -16.87 1.10
C MET A 296 -0.12 -18.33 0.93
N THR A 297 0.11 -18.77 -0.30
CA THR A 297 0.59 -20.14 -0.58
C THR A 297 2.01 -20.37 -0.03
N ILE A 298 2.85 -19.34 -0.06
CA ILE A 298 4.22 -19.41 0.47
C ILE A 298 4.21 -19.39 2.00
N LEU A 299 3.35 -18.56 2.60
CA LEU A 299 3.29 -18.35 4.04
C LEU A 299 2.47 -19.39 4.80
N GLU A 300 1.66 -20.21 4.13
CA GLU A 300 0.75 -21.21 4.75
C GLU A 300 1.42 -22.06 5.85
N ARG A 301 2.68 -22.45 5.65
CA ARG A 301 3.46 -23.27 6.61
C ARG A 301 3.99 -22.51 7.83
N TYR A 302 3.85 -21.19 7.82
CA TYR A 302 4.36 -20.29 8.85
C TYR A 302 3.23 -19.59 9.60
N LEU A 303 2.01 -19.58 9.05
CA LEU A 303 0.83 -18.96 9.66
C LEU A 303 0.40 -19.60 11.00
N PRO A 304 -0.35 -18.88 11.85
CA PRO A 304 -0.89 -19.42 13.11
C PRO A 304 -1.61 -20.75 12.95
N GLY A 305 -1.26 -21.73 13.81
CA GLY A 305 -1.87 -23.06 13.80
C GLY A 305 -1.16 -24.09 12.91
N SER A 306 -0.08 -23.70 12.22
CA SER A 306 0.78 -24.59 11.42
C SER A 306 1.80 -25.39 12.23
N GLY A 307 1.88 -25.18 13.56
CA GLY A 307 2.80 -25.90 14.45
C GLY A 307 4.20 -25.29 14.57
N GLY A 308 4.42 -24.09 14.02
CA GLY A 308 5.71 -23.37 14.05
C GLY A 308 6.08 -22.70 15.38
N GLY A 309 5.10 -22.52 16.27
CA GLY A 309 5.24 -21.78 17.52
C GLY A 309 5.19 -20.26 17.33
N PRO A 310 5.05 -19.49 18.43
CA PRO A 310 4.64 -18.08 18.38
C PRO A 310 5.64 -17.16 17.65
N TYR A 311 6.94 -17.46 17.71
CA TYR A 311 7.97 -16.69 16.99
C TYR A 311 7.92 -16.88 15.48
N GLN A 312 7.57 -18.08 15.01
CA GLN A 312 7.44 -18.36 13.58
C GLN A 312 6.18 -17.69 13.03
N GLU A 313 5.07 -17.89 13.74
CA GLU A 313 3.76 -17.34 13.43
C GLU A 313 3.82 -15.81 13.40
N GLY A 314 4.42 -15.20 14.42
CA GLY A 314 4.64 -13.76 14.53
C GLY A 314 5.37 -13.14 13.32
N GLY A 315 6.31 -13.87 12.72
CA GLY A 315 7.10 -13.37 11.59
C GLY A 315 6.39 -13.43 10.22
N SER A 316 5.27 -14.16 10.12
CA SER A 316 4.55 -14.42 8.85
C SER A 316 3.25 -13.63 8.65
N LEU A 317 2.82 -12.85 9.65
CA LEU A 317 1.43 -12.39 9.72
C LEU A 317 1.06 -11.42 8.58
N GLU A 318 0.12 -11.85 7.77
CA GLU A 318 -0.71 -11.09 6.83
C GLU A 318 -2.18 -11.34 7.28
N TYR A 319 -3.05 -10.32 7.28
CA TYR A 319 -4.38 -10.23 7.97
C TYR A 319 -4.36 -9.70 9.40
N LEU A 320 -3.94 -8.45 9.49
CA LEU A 320 -3.31 -7.90 10.68
C LEU A 320 -4.30 -7.45 11.76
N LEU A 321 -5.51 -6.98 11.41
CA LEU A 321 -6.41 -6.40 12.42
C LEU A 321 -7.12 -7.47 13.28
N GLU A 322 -7.73 -8.48 12.65
CA GLU A 322 -8.44 -9.53 13.39
C GLU A 322 -7.48 -10.38 14.23
N GLN A 323 -6.32 -10.72 13.66
CA GLN A 323 -5.27 -11.44 14.38
C GLN A 323 -4.68 -10.61 15.51
N LEU A 324 -4.51 -9.29 15.32
CA LEU A 324 -4.02 -8.41 16.38
C LEU A 324 -4.98 -8.37 17.58
N ILE A 325 -6.29 -8.26 17.32
CA ILE A 325 -7.31 -8.22 18.37
C ILE A 325 -7.41 -9.57 19.09
N GLN A 326 -7.23 -10.68 18.38
CA GLN A 326 -7.34 -12.04 18.93
C GLN A 326 -6.03 -12.58 19.52
N ALA A 327 -4.90 -11.92 19.26
CA ALA A 327 -3.59 -12.38 19.69
C ALA A 327 -3.49 -12.42 21.22
N SER A 328 -3.27 -13.63 21.74
CA SER A 328 -3.15 -13.90 23.18
C SER A 328 -1.73 -13.72 23.72
N ASN A 329 -0.72 -13.74 22.84
CA ASN A 329 0.71 -13.71 23.18
C ASN A 329 1.37 -12.43 22.64
N GLU A 330 2.21 -11.80 23.46
CA GLU A 330 3.01 -10.62 23.13
C GLU A 330 3.82 -10.77 21.83
N ILE A 331 4.35 -11.96 21.53
CA ILE A 331 5.14 -12.19 20.30
C ILE A 331 4.26 -12.06 19.05
N LEU A 332 3.03 -12.58 19.12
CA LEU A 332 2.06 -12.46 18.04
C LEU A 332 1.57 -11.02 17.92
N GLN A 333 1.30 -10.36 19.05
CA GLN A 333 0.96 -8.93 19.07
C GLN A 333 2.08 -8.08 18.47
N HIS A 334 3.34 -8.38 18.75
CA HIS A 334 4.50 -7.69 18.18
C HIS A 334 4.52 -7.81 16.65
N GLY A 335 4.42 -9.04 16.13
CA GLY A 335 4.38 -9.29 14.68
C GLY A 335 3.17 -8.65 14.00
N SER A 336 1.98 -8.82 14.57
CA SER A 336 0.73 -8.23 14.07
C SER A 336 0.76 -6.70 14.10
N CYS A 337 1.25 -6.07 15.18
CA CYS A 337 1.38 -4.62 15.28
C CYS A 337 2.31 -4.08 14.19
N LEU A 338 3.48 -4.70 14.03
CA LEU A 338 4.48 -4.26 13.05
C LEU A 338 3.94 -4.40 11.62
N GLY A 339 3.36 -5.56 11.30
CA GLY A 339 2.74 -5.76 9.99
C GLY A 339 1.58 -4.80 9.74
N LEU A 340 0.72 -4.55 10.73
CA LEU A 340 -0.41 -3.61 10.63
C LEU A 340 0.09 -2.20 10.36
N ALA A 341 1.09 -1.76 11.12
CA ALA A 341 1.68 -0.44 10.97
C ALA A 341 2.34 -0.25 9.59
N LEU A 342 3.00 -1.29 9.06
CA LEU A 342 3.56 -1.25 7.71
C LEU A 342 2.46 -1.20 6.64
N ALA A 343 1.47 -2.09 6.71
CA ALA A 343 0.39 -2.17 5.73
C ALA A 343 -0.52 -0.93 5.73
N ALA A 344 -0.64 -0.27 6.89
CA ALA A 344 -1.44 0.93 7.07
C ALA A 344 -0.61 2.22 7.11
N LEU A 345 0.67 2.19 6.72
CA LEU A 345 1.57 3.32 6.83
C LEU A 345 1.02 4.52 6.02
N GLY A 346 0.77 5.65 6.69
CA GLY A 346 0.25 6.85 6.05
C GLY A 346 -1.24 6.82 5.68
N SER A 347 -1.97 5.74 5.98
CA SER A 347 -3.42 5.61 5.72
C SER A 347 -4.28 6.59 6.55
N GLN A 348 -3.81 6.98 7.74
CA GLN A 348 -4.55 7.78 8.72
C GLN A 348 -5.88 7.15 9.17
N GLU A 349 -6.02 5.84 9.07
CA GLU A 349 -7.24 5.16 9.51
C GLU A 349 -7.33 5.03 11.03
N GLU A 350 -8.36 5.65 11.62
CA GLU A 350 -8.55 5.69 13.06
C GLU A 350 -8.72 4.29 13.67
N ARG A 351 -9.37 3.37 12.96
CA ARG A 351 -9.60 1.99 13.43
C ARG A 351 -8.31 1.27 13.85
N PHE A 352 -7.23 1.44 13.08
CA PHE A 352 -5.95 0.80 13.37
C PHE A 352 -5.26 1.46 14.55
N MET A 353 -5.35 2.78 14.63
CA MET A 353 -4.79 3.54 15.73
C MET A 353 -5.49 3.20 17.05
N THR A 354 -6.81 3.07 17.06
CA THR A 354 -7.58 2.63 18.23
C THR A 354 -7.18 1.23 18.66
N ALA A 355 -7.09 0.26 17.74
CA ALA A 355 -6.66 -1.11 18.07
C ALA A 355 -5.24 -1.15 18.69
N VAL A 356 -4.29 -0.39 18.17
CA VAL A 356 -2.93 -0.30 18.71
C VAL A 356 -2.93 0.42 20.07
N LYS A 357 -3.73 1.48 20.24
CA LYS A 357 -3.89 2.17 21.54
C LYS A 357 -4.44 1.25 22.61
N ASP A 358 -5.46 0.47 22.28
CA ASP A 358 -6.07 -0.46 23.23
C ASP A 358 -5.04 -1.48 23.72
N ILE A 359 -4.17 -1.97 22.84
CA ILE A 359 -3.07 -2.87 23.24
C ILE A 359 -2.06 -2.14 24.13
N LEU A 360 -1.68 -0.92 23.78
CA LEU A 360 -0.75 -0.11 24.57
C LEU A 360 -1.29 0.19 25.98
N TYR A 361 -2.58 0.48 26.11
CA TYR A 361 -3.20 0.81 27.39
C TYR A 361 -3.54 -0.42 28.24
N ASN A 362 -3.70 -1.58 27.62
CA ASN A 362 -3.95 -2.85 28.32
C ASN A 362 -2.66 -3.52 28.83
N ASP A 363 -1.53 -2.80 28.79
CA ASP A 363 -0.18 -3.16 29.24
C ASP A 363 -0.03 -4.62 29.68
N ARG A 364 0.34 -5.47 28.72
CA ARG A 364 0.83 -6.84 28.95
C ARG A 364 2.32 -6.92 28.57
N ALA A 365 3.12 -5.90 28.93
CA ALA A 365 4.57 -5.90 28.75
C ALA A 365 5.32 -6.20 30.06
#